data_AF-A0A1G5ZU67-F1
#
_entry.id   AF-A0A1G5ZU67-F1
#
_cell.length_a   1.000
_cell.length_b   1.000
_cell.length_c   1.000
_cell.angle_alpha   90.00
_cell.angle_beta   90.00
_cell.angle_gamma   90.00
#
_symmetry.space_group_name_H-M   'P 1'
#
loop_
_entity.id
_entity.type
_entity.pdbx_description
1 polymer ?
#
loop_
_entity_poly.entity_id
_entity_poly.type
_entity_poly.pdbx_seq_one_letter_code
_entity_poly.pdbx_strand_id
1 'polypeptide(L)'
;MTKPHFRKLLGALVATSVQFGTLGFAFADTTILNVSYDPTRELYKAYDEAFAAHWKAETGETVTIQQSHGGSGAQARAVIDGLDADVVTLALEGDINAIVAKSKKINADWRTKFDNNAAPYTSTIIFLVRKGNPKAIHDWNDLVKDGVQVITPNPKTSGGARWNYLAAWAYANA
;
A
#
# COMPACT_ATOMS: atom_id res chain seq x y z
N MET A 1 -37.39 78.82 24.39
CA MET A 1 -36.41 78.19 25.30
C MET A 1 -36.99 76.88 25.79
N THR A 2 -36.55 75.74 25.26
CA THR A 2 -36.36 74.44 25.96
C THR A 2 -35.85 73.40 24.96
N LYS A 3 -34.98 72.53 25.46
CA LYS A 3 -33.90 71.81 24.77
C LYS A 3 -34.35 70.50 24.09
N PRO A 4 -33.55 69.95 23.14
CA PRO A 4 -33.88 68.73 22.41
C PRO A 4 -33.55 67.45 23.20
N HIS A 5 -34.42 66.44 23.11
CA HIS A 5 -34.16 65.08 23.58
C HIS A 5 -33.36 64.29 22.54
N PHE A 6 -32.08 64.63 22.36
CA PHE A 6 -31.15 63.87 21.53
C PHE A 6 -30.05 63.27 22.44
N ARG A 7 -30.39 62.25 23.24
CA ARG A 7 -29.41 61.62 24.13
C ARG A 7 -29.83 60.26 24.71
N LYS A 8 -30.38 59.35 23.90
CA LYS A 8 -30.58 57.94 24.31
C LYS A 8 -30.46 56.95 23.14
N LEU A 9 -29.43 57.08 22.31
CA LEU A 9 -29.17 56.11 21.24
C LEU A 9 -27.68 55.82 21.00
N LEU A 10 -26.84 56.03 22.02
CA LEU A 10 -25.38 55.83 21.93
C LEU A 10 -24.86 54.87 23.02
N GLY A 11 -25.56 53.75 23.23
CA GLY A 11 -25.23 52.81 24.31
C GLY A 11 -25.46 51.34 23.95
N ALA A 12 -25.47 50.98 22.67
CA ALA A 12 -25.74 49.61 22.21
C ALA A 12 -24.86 49.21 21.01
N LEU A 13 -23.56 49.54 21.05
CA LEU A 13 -22.65 49.22 19.95
C LEU A 13 -21.20 48.97 20.42
N VAL A 14 -21.02 48.16 21.48
CA VAL A 14 -19.67 47.69 21.90
C VAL A 14 -19.63 46.19 22.25
N ALA A 15 -20.75 45.45 22.22
CA ALA A 15 -20.78 44.05 22.66
C ALA A 15 -20.95 43.01 21.52
N THR A 16 -20.39 43.28 20.34
CA THR A 16 -20.38 42.32 19.21
C THR A 16 -19.00 42.21 18.58
N SER A 17 -17.94 42.17 19.40
CA SER A 17 -16.71 41.49 19.00
C SER A 17 -16.86 40.01 19.36
N VAL A 18 -17.75 39.30 18.68
CA VAL A 18 -17.70 37.83 18.67
C VAL A 18 -16.35 37.50 18.05
N GLN A 19 -15.48 36.94 18.89
CA GLN A 19 -14.23 36.35 18.50
C GLN A 19 -14.45 35.50 17.25
N PHE A 20 -14.08 36.01 16.09
CA PHE A 20 -13.56 35.19 15.00
C PHE A 20 -12.21 34.65 15.47
N GLY A 21 -12.25 33.83 16.53
CA GLY A 21 -11.19 32.89 16.79
C GLY A 21 -11.07 32.07 15.53
N THR A 22 -9.88 32.07 14.95
CA THR A 22 -9.47 31.19 13.86
C THR A 22 -10.17 29.85 14.03
N LEU A 23 -11.11 29.53 13.13
CA LEU A 23 -11.60 28.16 12.96
C LEU A 23 -10.37 27.37 12.54
N GLY A 24 -9.60 26.88 13.51
CA GLY A 24 -8.57 25.89 13.26
C GLY A 24 -9.29 24.70 12.68
N PHE A 25 -9.02 24.39 11.40
CA PHE A 25 -9.47 23.14 10.81
C PHE A 25 -8.87 22.02 11.66
N ALA A 26 -9.71 21.36 12.45
CA ALA A 26 -9.31 20.16 13.16
C ALA A 26 -9.23 19.05 12.10
N PHE A 27 -8.01 18.73 11.67
CA PHE A 27 -7.77 17.60 10.79
C PHE A 27 -7.91 16.31 11.60
N ALA A 28 -8.80 15.42 11.17
CA ALA A 28 -8.94 14.11 11.78
C ALA A 28 -7.73 13.23 11.42
N ASP A 29 -7.22 12.47 12.38
CA ASP A 29 -6.14 11.51 12.12
C ASP A 29 -6.64 10.45 11.12
N THR A 30 -6.00 10.40 9.96
CA THR A 30 -6.34 9.45 8.90
C THR A 30 -5.55 8.17 9.11
N THR A 31 -6.22 7.01 9.05
CA THR A 31 -5.55 5.71 9.07
C THR A 31 -5.73 5.03 7.73
N ILE A 32 -4.64 4.52 7.15
CA ILE A 32 -4.62 3.78 5.89
C ILE A 32 -4.16 2.35 6.18
N LEU A 33 -4.92 1.34 5.76
CA LEU A 33 -4.49 -0.05 5.76
C LEU A 33 -3.92 -0.44 4.38
N ASN A 34 -2.62 -0.68 4.32
CA ASN A 34 -1.95 -1.29 3.18
C ASN A 34 -1.88 -2.82 3.34
N VAL A 35 -2.63 -3.53 2.49
CA VAL A 35 -2.56 -4.99 2.40
C VAL A 35 -1.55 -5.37 1.30
N SER A 36 -0.38 -5.83 1.74
CA SER A 36 0.78 -6.08 0.87
C SER A 36 1.21 -7.56 0.85
N TYR A 37 2.12 -7.91 -0.07
CA TYR A 37 2.72 -9.24 -0.13
C TYR A 37 3.93 -9.39 0.82
N ASP A 38 4.38 -10.63 1.05
CA ASP A 38 5.19 -10.99 2.22
C ASP A 38 6.57 -10.28 2.41
N PRO A 39 7.43 -10.12 1.38
CA PRO A 39 8.78 -9.60 1.54
C PRO A 39 8.87 -8.06 1.52
N THR A 40 7.76 -7.33 1.48
CA THR A 40 7.75 -5.86 1.42
C THR A 40 7.72 -5.19 2.79
N ARG A 41 7.89 -5.96 3.88
CA ARG A 41 7.78 -5.50 5.28
C ARG A 41 8.71 -4.33 5.57
N GLU A 42 9.99 -4.49 5.25
CA GLU A 42 11.01 -3.49 5.53
C GLU A 42 10.87 -2.30 4.59
N LEU A 43 10.47 -2.54 3.33
CA LEU A 43 10.18 -1.49 2.36
C LEU A 43 9.08 -0.57 2.87
N TYR A 44 7.91 -1.12 3.20
CA TYR A 44 6.80 -0.28 3.64
C TYR A 44 7.05 0.31 5.01
N LYS A 45 7.79 -0.35 5.92
CA LYS A 45 8.19 0.30 7.18
C LYS A 45 8.93 1.62 6.93
N ALA A 46 9.89 1.63 6.02
CA ALA A 46 10.66 2.83 5.69
C ALA A 46 9.85 3.83 4.84
N TYR A 47 9.09 3.33 3.86
CA TYR A 47 8.31 4.17 2.96
C TYR A 47 7.15 4.87 3.69
N ASP A 48 6.47 4.17 4.59
CA ASP A 48 5.32 4.71 5.34
C ASP A 48 5.76 5.84 6.28
N GLU A 49 6.92 5.70 6.95
CA GLU A 49 7.51 6.77 7.76
C GLU A 49 7.82 8.01 6.91
N ALA A 50 8.44 7.80 5.74
CA ALA A 50 8.75 8.88 4.81
C ALA A 50 7.48 9.54 4.24
N PHE A 51 6.47 8.76 3.87
CA PHE A 51 5.21 9.26 3.33
C PHE A 51 4.41 10.05 4.38
N ALA A 52 4.30 9.54 5.61
CA ALA A 52 3.60 10.25 6.69
C ALA A 52 4.26 11.59 7.03
N ALA A 53 5.60 11.63 7.07
CA ALA A 53 6.34 12.86 7.29
C ALA A 53 6.15 13.86 6.13
N HIS A 54 6.22 13.37 4.88
CA HIS A 54 5.97 14.18 3.69
C HIS A 54 4.55 14.74 3.66
N TRP A 55 3.53 13.90 3.91
CA TRP A 55 2.13 14.31 3.91
C TRP A 55 1.87 15.40 4.96
N LYS A 56 2.38 15.21 6.18
CA LYS A 56 2.24 16.20 7.25
C LYS A 56 2.91 17.54 6.92
N ALA A 57 4.06 17.52 6.24
CA ALA A 57 4.73 18.73 5.81
C ALA A 57 3.95 19.48 4.72
N GLU A 58 3.33 18.76 3.79
CA GLU A 58 2.57 19.35 2.68
C GLU A 58 1.17 19.83 3.08
N THR A 59 0.44 19.03 3.88
CA THR A 59 -0.99 19.26 4.14
C THR A 59 -1.28 19.68 5.58
N GLY A 60 -0.35 19.45 6.50
CA GLY A 60 -0.58 19.59 7.95
C GLY A 60 -1.33 18.41 8.59
N GLU A 61 -1.81 17.44 7.80
CA GLU A 61 -2.55 16.28 8.28
C GLU A 61 -1.62 15.18 8.79
N THR A 62 -2.06 14.47 9.84
CA THR A 62 -1.34 13.28 10.32
C THR A 62 -2.00 12.03 9.73
N VAL A 63 -1.21 11.21 9.05
CA VAL A 63 -1.62 9.91 8.51
C VAL A 63 -0.87 8.81 9.25
N THR A 64 -1.60 7.79 9.69
CA THR A 64 -1.04 6.53 10.21
C THR A 64 -1.24 5.45 9.17
N ILE A 65 -0.17 4.74 8.79
CA ILE A 65 -0.26 3.63 7.85
C ILE A 65 -0.08 2.32 8.62
N GLN A 66 -1.06 1.42 8.48
CA GLN A 66 -1.02 0.06 8.99
C GLN A 66 -0.71 -0.90 7.85
N GLN A 67 -0.03 -1.98 8.19
CA GLN A 67 0.45 -2.96 7.21
C GLN A 67 -0.10 -4.35 7.54
N SER A 68 -0.46 -5.09 6.49
CA SER A 68 -0.70 -6.53 6.54
C SER A 68 0.16 -7.21 5.48
N HIS A 69 0.90 -8.25 5.86
CA HIS A 69 1.81 -8.96 4.97
C HIS A 69 1.58 -10.46 5.01
N GLY A 70 1.57 -11.07 3.83
CA GLY A 70 1.52 -12.52 3.66
C GLY A 70 1.62 -12.93 2.19
N GLY A 71 1.33 -14.20 1.90
CA GLY A 71 1.27 -14.68 0.52
C GLY A 71 0.27 -13.86 -0.30
N SER A 72 0.72 -13.28 -1.43
CA SER A 72 -0.09 -12.35 -2.25
C SER A 72 -1.50 -12.86 -2.60
N GLY A 73 -1.63 -14.14 -2.94
CA GLY A 73 -2.94 -14.74 -3.23
C GLY A 73 -3.80 -14.96 -1.97
N ALA A 74 -3.19 -15.15 -0.81
CA ALA A 74 -3.91 -15.21 0.47
C ALA A 74 -4.37 -13.81 0.92
N GLN A 75 -3.53 -12.78 0.74
CA GLN A 75 -3.88 -11.39 1.02
C GLN A 75 -5.03 -10.91 0.15
N ALA A 76 -4.99 -11.22 -1.16
CA ALA A 76 -6.11 -10.92 -2.06
C ALA A 76 -7.42 -11.57 -1.62
N ARG A 77 -7.38 -12.84 -1.16
CA ARG A 77 -8.56 -13.51 -0.58
C ARG A 77 -9.05 -12.82 0.68
N ALA A 78 -8.17 -12.44 1.60
CA ALA A 78 -8.57 -11.71 2.80
C ALA A 78 -9.33 -10.42 2.47
N VAL A 79 -8.89 -9.66 1.46
CA VAL A 79 -9.58 -8.44 0.99
C VAL A 79 -10.94 -8.76 0.38
N ILE A 80 -11.02 -9.81 -0.44
CA ILE A 80 -12.28 -10.30 -1.02
C ILE A 80 -13.27 -10.69 0.08
N ASP A 81 -12.79 -11.36 1.11
CA ASP A 81 -13.61 -11.94 2.18
C ASP A 81 -13.97 -10.94 3.29
N GLY A 82 -13.46 -9.71 3.23
CA GLY A 82 -13.94 -8.61 4.08
C GLY A 82 -12.87 -7.76 4.76
N LEU A 83 -11.58 -8.07 4.63
CA LEU A 83 -10.53 -7.17 5.12
C LEU A 83 -10.60 -5.84 4.35
N ASP A 84 -10.75 -4.74 5.10
CA ASP A 84 -11.04 -3.43 4.54
C ASP A 84 -9.75 -2.67 4.24
N ALA A 85 -9.09 -3.06 3.15
CA ALA A 85 -7.87 -2.43 2.69
C ALA A 85 -8.18 -1.13 1.94
N ASP A 86 -7.53 -0.03 2.34
CA ASP A 86 -7.56 1.22 1.59
C ASP A 86 -6.71 1.10 0.32
N VAL A 87 -5.56 0.43 0.42
CA VAL A 87 -4.67 0.14 -0.72
C VAL A 87 -4.19 -1.30 -0.68
N VAL A 88 -4.00 -1.87 -1.87
CA VAL A 88 -3.38 -3.19 -2.03
C VAL A 88 -2.10 -3.05 -2.84
N THR A 89 -1.02 -3.65 -2.36
CA THR A 89 0.29 -3.62 -3.03
C THR A 89 0.78 -5.06 -3.18
N LEU A 90 0.30 -5.73 -4.22
CA LEU A 90 0.40 -7.20 -4.38
C LEU A 90 1.50 -7.61 -5.37
N ALA A 91 1.83 -8.90 -5.37
CA ALA A 91 3.00 -9.42 -6.10
C ALA A 91 2.80 -9.57 -7.63
N LEU A 92 1.55 -9.60 -8.11
CA LEU A 92 1.23 -9.73 -9.52
C LEU A 92 -0.21 -9.29 -9.84
N GLU A 93 -0.41 -8.91 -11.11
CA GLU A 93 -1.68 -8.41 -11.66
C GLU A 93 -2.87 -9.34 -11.38
N GLY A 94 -2.68 -10.65 -11.54
CA GLY A 94 -3.73 -11.65 -11.37
C GLY A 94 -4.41 -11.64 -9.99
N ASP A 95 -3.70 -11.24 -8.94
CA ASP A 95 -4.28 -11.16 -7.59
C ASP A 95 -5.17 -9.92 -7.43
N ILE A 96 -4.78 -8.78 -8.01
CA ILE A 96 -5.60 -7.56 -8.02
C ILE A 96 -6.82 -7.77 -8.92
N ASN A 97 -6.66 -8.39 -10.09
CA ASN A 97 -7.76 -8.76 -10.97
C ASN A 97 -8.76 -9.70 -10.28
N ALA A 98 -8.31 -10.59 -9.38
CA ALA A 98 -9.20 -11.42 -8.59
C ALA A 98 -10.05 -10.60 -7.61
N ILE A 99 -9.49 -9.56 -6.99
CA ILE A 99 -10.23 -8.64 -6.11
C ILE A 99 -11.30 -7.89 -6.91
N VAL A 100 -10.92 -7.33 -8.06
CA VAL A 100 -11.85 -6.65 -9.00
C VAL A 100 -13.02 -7.57 -9.34
N ALA A 101 -12.74 -8.77 -9.82
CA ALA A 101 -13.76 -9.69 -10.32
C ALA A 101 -14.71 -10.20 -9.23
N LYS A 102 -14.20 -10.44 -8.01
CA LYS A 102 -14.96 -11.12 -6.96
C LYS A 102 -15.61 -10.19 -5.94
N SER A 103 -15.02 -9.03 -5.68
CA SER A 103 -15.51 -8.08 -4.67
C SER A 103 -16.01 -6.77 -5.24
N LYS A 104 -15.59 -6.41 -6.47
CA LYS A 104 -15.83 -5.10 -7.10
C LYS A 104 -15.35 -3.90 -6.27
N LYS A 105 -14.50 -4.11 -5.26
CA LYS A 105 -13.89 -3.05 -4.43
C LYS A 105 -12.89 -2.18 -5.21
N ILE A 106 -12.34 -2.71 -6.30
CA ILE A 106 -11.38 -2.04 -7.17
C ILE A 106 -11.99 -1.92 -8.57
N ASN A 107 -11.86 -0.75 -9.20
CA ASN A 107 -12.34 -0.51 -10.56
C ASN A 107 -11.60 -1.38 -11.58
N ALA A 108 -12.30 -1.82 -12.63
CA ALA A 108 -11.73 -2.72 -13.64
C ALA A 108 -10.57 -2.12 -14.44
N ASP A 109 -10.50 -0.79 -14.52
CA ASP A 109 -9.45 -0.04 -15.21
C ASP A 109 -8.27 0.34 -14.30
N TRP A 110 -8.14 -0.28 -13.11
CA TRP A 110 -7.06 0.02 -12.14
C TRP A 110 -5.66 0.00 -12.75
N ARG A 111 -5.40 -0.95 -13.66
CA ARG A 111 -4.07 -1.21 -14.24
C ARG A 111 -3.56 -0.04 -15.07
N THR A 112 -4.45 0.81 -15.58
CA THR A 112 -4.10 1.99 -16.39
C THR A 112 -4.15 3.30 -15.60
N LYS A 113 -4.47 3.26 -14.30
CA LYS A 113 -4.53 4.46 -13.44
C LYS A 113 -3.16 5.05 -13.12
N PHE A 114 -2.12 4.24 -13.24
CA PHE A 114 -0.74 4.63 -12.96
C PHE A 114 0.17 4.10 -14.07
N ASP A 115 1.31 4.78 -14.24
CA ASP A 115 2.32 4.39 -15.22
C ASP A 115 2.83 2.96 -14.99
N ASN A 116 3.48 2.41 -16.03
CA ASN A 116 4.12 1.10 -15.97
C ASN A 116 3.17 -0.03 -15.52
N ASN A 117 1.91 0.02 -15.97
CA ASN A 117 0.87 -0.94 -15.61
C ASN A 117 0.60 -1.00 -14.10
N ALA A 118 0.70 0.14 -13.41
CA ALA A 118 0.63 0.25 -11.95
C ALA A 118 1.67 -0.61 -11.21
N ALA A 119 2.85 -0.81 -11.81
CA ALA A 119 4.01 -1.44 -11.19
C ALA A 119 5.14 -0.40 -11.03
N PRO A 120 5.24 0.29 -9.89
CA PRO A 120 6.23 1.35 -9.68
C PRO A 120 7.68 0.84 -9.57
N TYR A 121 7.87 -0.47 -9.37
CA TYR A 121 9.16 -1.13 -9.36
C TYR A 121 9.02 -2.55 -9.93
N THR A 122 10.15 -3.16 -10.28
CA THR A 122 10.23 -4.55 -10.73
C THR A 122 11.27 -5.33 -9.93
N SER A 123 11.23 -6.66 -10.06
CA SER A 123 12.23 -7.58 -9.51
C SER A 123 12.40 -8.76 -10.48
N THR A 124 13.23 -9.72 -10.14
CA THR A 124 13.40 -10.96 -10.88
C THR A 124 13.61 -12.15 -9.92
N ILE A 125 13.62 -13.36 -10.48
CA ILE A 125 13.89 -14.59 -9.73
C ILE A 125 15.38 -14.93 -9.86
N ILE A 126 16.03 -15.14 -8.73
CA ILE A 126 17.43 -15.57 -8.62
C ILE A 126 17.55 -16.79 -7.70
N PHE A 127 18.71 -17.43 -7.71
CA PHE A 127 19.05 -18.46 -6.73
C PHE A 127 19.86 -17.86 -5.60
N LEU A 128 19.38 -18.06 -4.37
CA LEU A 128 20.18 -17.85 -3.18
C LEU A 128 20.78 -19.19 -2.75
N VAL A 129 22.11 -19.28 -2.72
CA VAL A 129 22.85 -20.48 -2.32
C VAL A 129 23.58 -20.27 -1.00
N ARG A 130 23.91 -21.36 -0.31
CA ARG A 130 24.77 -21.32 0.88
C ARG A 130 26.20 -20.88 0.51
N LYS A 131 26.91 -20.30 1.49
CA LYS A 131 28.31 -19.86 1.34
C LYS A 131 29.18 -20.93 0.68
N GLY A 132 29.95 -20.52 -0.33
CA GLY A 132 30.85 -21.39 -1.09
C GLY A 132 30.18 -22.22 -2.20
N ASN A 133 28.84 -22.13 -2.36
CA ASN A 133 28.08 -22.87 -3.37
C ASN A 133 28.44 -24.37 -3.42
N PRO A 134 28.23 -25.12 -2.32
CA PRO A 134 28.72 -26.50 -2.19
C PRO A 134 28.07 -27.51 -3.16
N LYS A 135 26.97 -27.10 -3.83
CA LYS A 135 26.26 -27.90 -4.83
C LYS A 135 26.53 -27.44 -6.26
N ALA A 136 27.44 -26.47 -6.46
CA ALA A 136 27.78 -25.90 -7.76
C ALA A 136 26.53 -25.54 -8.59
N ILE A 137 25.59 -24.83 -7.98
CA ILE A 137 24.37 -24.34 -8.65
C ILE A 137 24.74 -23.08 -9.42
N HIS A 138 24.59 -23.12 -10.73
CA HIS A 138 24.89 -22.04 -11.66
C HIS A 138 23.69 -21.69 -12.54
N ASP A 139 22.82 -22.66 -12.84
CA ASP A 139 21.67 -22.45 -13.70
C ASP A 139 20.50 -23.40 -13.36
N TRP A 140 19.34 -23.21 -14.01
CA TRP A 140 18.10 -23.94 -13.74
C TRP A 140 18.23 -25.46 -13.86
N ASN A 141 19.05 -25.96 -14.79
CA ASN A 141 19.31 -27.40 -14.95
C ASN A 141 19.98 -28.02 -13.72
N ASP A 142 20.65 -27.23 -12.88
CA ASP A 142 21.28 -27.74 -11.66
C ASP A 142 20.27 -28.03 -10.55
N LEU A 143 19.07 -27.43 -10.62
CA LEU A 143 18.03 -27.58 -9.60
C LEU A 143 17.40 -28.98 -9.55
N VAL A 144 17.51 -29.74 -10.65
CA VAL A 144 16.93 -31.09 -10.78
C VAL A 144 17.95 -32.21 -10.56
N LYS A 145 19.21 -31.87 -10.25
CA LYS A 145 20.26 -32.86 -9.99
C LYS A 145 19.99 -33.64 -8.70
N ASP A 146 20.45 -34.89 -8.68
CA ASP A 146 20.36 -35.75 -7.50
C ASP A 146 21.02 -35.10 -6.27
N GLY A 147 20.32 -35.17 -5.14
CA GLY A 147 20.81 -34.62 -3.88
C GLY A 147 20.78 -33.09 -3.79
N VAL A 148 20.12 -32.40 -4.72
CA VAL A 148 19.72 -30.98 -4.60
C VAL A 148 18.31 -30.91 -4.03
N GLN A 149 18.12 -30.09 -3.01
CA GLN A 149 16.81 -29.81 -2.40
C GLN A 149 16.49 -28.34 -2.59
N VAL A 150 15.42 -28.07 -3.36
CA VAL A 150 14.97 -26.72 -3.68
C VAL A 150 13.92 -26.27 -2.68
N ILE A 151 14.09 -25.06 -2.14
CA ILE A 151 13.08 -24.42 -1.30
C ILE A 151 12.37 -23.36 -2.14
N THR A 152 11.07 -23.52 -2.33
CA THR A 152 10.20 -22.57 -3.04
C THR A 152 8.84 -22.51 -2.34
N PRO A 153 8.17 -21.34 -2.26
CA PRO A 153 6.89 -21.22 -1.57
C PRO A 153 5.74 -21.92 -2.31
N ASN A 154 4.56 -21.97 -1.69
CA ASN A 154 3.37 -22.60 -2.28
C ASN A 154 2.68 -21.68 -3.32
N PRO A 155 2.52 -22.11 -4.60
CA PRO A 155 1.88 -21.30 -5.65
C PRO A 155 0.37 -21.04 -5.44
N LYS A 156 -0.29 -21.74 -4.51
CA LYS A 156 -1.70 -21.51 -4.16
C LYS A 156 -1.91 -20.29 -3.25
N THR A 157 -0.85 -19.83 -2.59
CA THR A 157 -0.90 -18.72 -1.63
C THR A 157 0.08 -17.60 -1.99
N SER A 158 1.23 -17.91 -2.59
CA SER A 158 2.29 -16.94 -2.88
C SER A 158 2.32 -16.49 -4.35
N GLY A 159 2.51 -15.19 -4.56
CA GLY A 159 2.82 -14.63 -5.89
C GLY A 159 4.24 -14.95 -6.34
N GLY A 160 5.22 -14.81 -5.44
CA GLY A 160 6.61 -15.20 -5.71
C GLY A 160 6.74 -16.68 -6.12
N ALA A 161 5.97 -17.58 -5.53
CA ALA A 161 5.93 -18.99 -5.96
C ALA A 161 5.46 -19.17 -7.41
N ARG A 162 4.48 -18.37 -7.86
CA ARG A 162 4.01 -18.40 -9.25
C ARG A 162 5.05 -17.83 -10.20
N TRP A 163 5.75 -16.76 -9.80
CA TRP A 163 6.90 -16.24 -10.56
C TRP A 163 8.04 -17.25 -10.66
N ASN A 164 8.40 -17.92 -9.56
CA ASN A 164 9.41 -18.99 -9.57
C ASN A 164 9.04 -20.11 -10.55
N TYR A 165 7.79 -20.55 -10.50
CA TYR A 165 7.28 -21.60 -11.40
C TYR A 165 7.34 -21.17 -12.87
N LEU A 166 6.86 -19.95 -13.17
CA LEU A 166 6.85 -19.44 -14.54
C LEU A 166 8.26 -19.22 -15.09
N ALA A 167 9.22 -18.78 -14.25
CA ALA A 167 10.61 -18.65 -14.64
C ALA A 167 11.24 -20.02 -14.99
N ALA A 168 11.02 -21.03 -14.15
CA ALA A 168 11.48 -22.39 -14.43
C ALA A 168 10.84 -22.98 -15.69
N TRP A 169 9.52 -22.79 -15.86
CA TRP A 169 8.79 -23.23 -17.05
C TRP A 169 9.33 -22.55 -18.31
N ALA A 170 9.50 -21.22 -18.27
CA ALA A 170 10.00 -20.46 -19.40
C ALA A 170 11.41 -20.91 -19.79
N TYR A 171 12.31 -21.14 -18.83
CA TYR A 171 13.63 -21.69 -19.10
C TYR A 171 13.57 -23.07 -19.76
N ALA A 172 12.74 -23.97 -19.24
CA ALA A 172 12.62 -25.32 -19.77
C ALA A 172 11.99 -25.40 -21.18
N ASN A 173 11.35 -24.33 -21.64
CA ASN A 173 10.68 -24.24 -22.94
C ASN A 173 11.31 -23.18 -23.87
N ALA A 174 12.44 -22.59 -23.48
CA ALA A 174 13.21 -21.66 -24.31
C ALA A 174 14.10 -22.43 -25.30
#